data_AF-A0A1F7X1M3-F1
#
_entry.id   AF-A0A1F7X1M3-F1
#
_cell.length_a   1.000
_cell.length_b   1.000
_cell.length_c   1.000
_cell.angle_alpha   90.00
_cell.angle_beta   90.00
_cell.angle_gamma   90.00
#
_symmetry.space_group_name_H-M   'P 1'
#
loop_
_entity.id
_entity.type
_entity.pdbx_description
1 polymer ?
#
loop_
_entity_poly.entity_id
_entity_poly.type
_entity_poly.pdbx_seq_one_letter_code
_entity_poly.pdbx_strand_id
1 'polypeptide(L)' 'MNDHIKNICKIGQGYDCCRYLIVGPNGFECAKNTSLSVLLDSRVENKTITARGDNCKGRTIEELNKK' A
#
# COMPACT_ATOMS: atom_id res chain seq x y z
N MET A 1 -12.37 7.03 9.98
CA MET A 1 -11.27 6.47 9.17
C MET A 1 -11.27 4.97 9.40
N ASN A 2 -11.29 4.13 8.35
CA ASN A 2 -11.28 2.67 8.51
C ASN A 2 -9.96 2.23 9.17
N ASP A 3 -10.01 1.45 10.25
CA ASP A 3 -8.83 0.98 11.00
C ASP A 3 -7.84 0.23 10.11
N HIS A 4 -8.33 -0.43 9.06
CA HIS A 4 -7.49 -1.06 8.04
C HIS A 4 -6.58 -0.04 7.35
N ILE A 5 -7.11 1.13 6.98
CA ILE A 5 -6.32 2.16 6.27
C ILE A 5 -5.20 2.70 7.15
N LYS A 6 -5.51 2.93 8.44
CA LYS A 6 -4.56 3.50 9.40
C LYS A 6 -3.51 2.49 9.85
N ASN A 7 -3.93 1.28 10.23
CA ASN A 7 -3.05 0.32 10.89
C ASN A 7 -2.42 -0.67 9.91
N ILE A 8 -3.16 -1.05 8.87
CA ILE A 8 -2.70 -2.03 7.88
C ILE A 8 -2.07 -1.33 6.68
N CYS A 9 -2.78 -0.41 6.02
CA CYS A 9 -2.22 0.36 4.90
C CYS A 9 -1.30 1.49 5.32
N LYS A 10 -1.25 1.82 6.62
CA LYS A 10 -0.34 2.81 7.21
C LYS A 10 -0.36 4.17 6.49
N ILE A 11 -1.57 4.67 6.18
CA ILE A 11 -1.71 5.98 5.52
C ILE A 11 -0.94 7.06 6.29
N GLY A 12 -0.16 7.87 5.58
CA GLY A 12 0.67 8.93 6.16
C GLY A 12 1.99 8.48 6.80
N GLN A 13 2.31 7.19 6.82
CA GLN A 13 3.56 6.67 7.42
C GLN A 13 4.73 6.59 6.42
N GLY A 14 4.74 7.46 5.40
CA GLY A 14 5.84 7.54 4.43
C GLY A 14 6.10 6.21 3.71
N TYR A 15 7.34 5.69 3.80
CA TYR A 15 7.76 4.45 3.13
C TYR A 15 6.96 3.22 3.57
N ASP A 16 6.45 3.24 4.80
CA ASP A 16 5.66 2.17 5.37
C ASP A 16 4.20 2.15 4.86
N CYS A 17 3.74 3.25 4.26
CA CYS A 17 2.42 3.35 3.64
C CYS A 17 2.32 2.41 2.44
N CYS A 18 1.17 1.75 2.29
CA CYS A 18 0.94 0.84 1.18
C CYS A 18 0.97 1.58 -0.15
N ARG A 19 1.81 1.15 -1.08
CA ARG A 19 1.87 1.72 -2.44
C ARG A 19 0.58 1.47 -3.23
N TYR A 20 -0.16 0.42 -2.89
CA TYR A 20 -1.39 0.01 -3.58
C TYR A 20 -2.67 0.61 -3.01
N LEU A 21 -2.57 1.46 -1.97
CA LEU A 21 -3.73 2.17 -1.45
C LEU A 21 -4.06 3.35 -2.38
N ILE A 22 -5.21 3.28 -3.04
CA ILE A 22 -5.72 4.33 -3.93
C ILE A 22 -7.08 4.84 -3.46
N VAL A 23 -7.54 5.96 -4.03
CA VAL A 23 -8.91 6.45 -3.87
C VAL A 23 -9.62 6.29 -5.21
N GLY A 24 -10.63 5.42 -5.25
CA GLY A 24 -11.50 5.15 -6.40
C GLY A 24 -12.94 5.58 -6.16
N PRO A 25 -13.88 5.20 -7.04
CA PRO A 25 -15.30 5.54 -6.94
C PRO A 25 -15.97 5.09 -5.63
N ASN A 26 -15.47 4.03 -4.99
CA ASN A 26 -16.02 3.51 -3.73
C ASN A 26 -15.20 3.95 -2.49
N GLY A 27 -14.35 4.97 -2.65
CA GLY A 27 -13.44 5.41 -1.60
C GLY A 27 -12.10 4.69 -1.65
N PHE A 28 -11.58 4.25 -0.51
CA PHE A 28 -10.26 3.63 -0.45
C PHE A 28 -10.27 2.20 -0.97
N GLU A 29 -9.42 1.93 -1.95
CA GLU A 29 -9.36 0.66 -2.67
C GLU A 29 -7.92 0.13 -2.76
N CYS A 30 -7.80 -1.16 -3.06
CA CYS A 30 -6.53 -1.86 -3.16
C CYS A 30 -6.17 -2.21 -4.61
N ALA A 31 -5.15 -1.56 -5.17
CA ALA A 31 -4.77 -1.72 -6.57
C ALA A 31 -3.87 -2.93 -6.88
N LYS A 32 -3.45 -3.72 -5.88
CA LYS A 32 -2.37 -4.73 -6.03
C LYS A 32 -2.59 -5.75 -7.15
N ASN A 33 -3.84 -6.20 -7.35
CA ASN A 33 -4.18 -7.22 -8.36
C ASN A 33 -4.87 -6.61 -9.59
N THR A 34 -4.60 -5.34 -9.88
CA THR A 34 -5.13 -4.61 -11.03
C THR A 34 -3.98 -4.14 -11.92
N SER A 35 -4.26 -3.70 -13.15
CA SER A 35 -3.24 -3.14 -14.04
C SER A 35 -2.54 -1.90 -13.46
N LEU A 36 -3.13 -1.21 -12.46
CA LEU A 36 -2.50 -0.08 -11.78
C LEU A 36 -1.30 -0.47 -10.92
N SER A 37 -1.16 -1.74 -10.51
CA SER A 37 -0.01 -2.17 -9.70
C SER A 37 1.30 -1.93 -10.43
N VAL A 38 1.36 -2.24 -11.74
CA VAL A 38 2.53 -2.03 -12.58
C VAL A 38 2.95 -0.56 -12.62
N LEU A 39 1.98 0.36 -12.73
CA LEU A 39 2.25 1.80 -12.68
C LEU A 39 2.79 2.21 -11.31
N LEU A 40 2.19 1.73 -10.23
CA LEU A 40 2.60 2.07 -8.86
C LEU A 40 3.99 1.52 -8.53
N ASP A 41 4.32 0.32 -9.00
CA ASP A 41 5.64 -0.29 -8.86
C ASP A 41 6.69 0.54 -9.61
N SER A 42 6.42 0.94 -10.85
CA SER A 42 7.30 1.83 -11.61
C SER A 42 7.51 3.18 -10.91
N ARG A 43 6.48 3.71 -10.23
CA ARG A 43 6.61 4.95 -9.45
C ARG A 43 7.46 4.77 -8.19
N VAL A 44 7.45 3.59 -7.56
CA VAL A 44 8.38 3.27 -6.47
C VAL A 44 9.82 3.22 -6.98
N GLU A 45 10.06 2.52 -8.09
CA GLU A 45 11.39 2.38 -8.71
C GLU A 45 11.96 3.75 -9.11
N ASN A 46 11.14 4.57 -9.76
CA ASN A 46 11.50 5.93 -10.16
C ASN A 46 11.47 6.95 -9.02
N LYS A 47 11.17 6.52 -7.78
CA LYS A 47 11.10 7.36 -6.58
C LYS A 47 10.16 8.56 -6.72
N THR A 48 9.08 8.42 -7.49
CA THR A 48 8.06 9.46 -7.71
C THR A 48 6.85 9.35 -6.77
N ILE A 49 6.89 8.38 -5.84
CA ILE A 49 5.97 8.28 -4.70
C ILE A 49 6.74 7.90 -3.43
N THR A 50 6.20 8.33 -2.29
CA THR A 50 6.75 7.99 -0.97
C THR A 50 6.24 6.64 -0.45
N ALA A 51 4.99 6.26 -0.76
CA ALA A 51 4.45 4.98 -0.30
C ALA A 51 5.15 3.80 -0.98
N ARG A 52 5.70 2.86 -0.20
CA ARG A 52 6.49 1.70 -0.70
C ARG A 52 6.08 0.37 -0.05
N GLY A 53 5.17 0.38 0.90
CA GLY A 53 4.70 -0.81 1.58
C GLY A 53 3.86 -1.70 0.66
N ASP A 54 3.96 -3.01 0.87
CA ASP A 54 3.04 -4.00 0.31
C ASP A 54 2.29 -4.68 1.47
N ASN A 55 1.23 -4.03 1.94
CA ASN A 55 0.52 -4.39 3.16
C ASN A 55 -1.00 -4.21 3.01
N CYS A 56 -1.49 -4.01 1.79
CA CYS A 56 -2.89 -3.70 1.53
C CYS A 56 -3.87 -4.79 2.00
N LYS A 57 -3.44 -6.07 2.00
CA LYS A 57 -4.22 -7.22 2.48
C LYS A 57 -3.88 -7.61 3.93
N GLY A 58 -3.04 -6.83 4.62
CA GLY A 58 -2.33 -7.30 5.81
C GLY A 58 -1.03 -8.01 5.46
N ARG A 59 -0.09 -8.03 6.39
CA ARG A 59 1.10 -8.88 6.33
C ARG A 59 0.79 -10.20 7.02
N THR A 60 1.32 -11.30 6.51
CA THR A 60 1.25 -12.58 7.23
C THR A 60 2.12 -12.52 8.50
N ILE A 61 1.90 -13.44 9.44
CA ILE A 61 2.72 -13.56 10.66
C ILE A 61 4.20 -13.74 10.28
N GLU A 62 4.49 -14.52 9.22
CA GLU A 62 5.85 -14.72 8.74
C GLU A 62 6.49 -13.44 8.20
N GLU A 63 5.73 -12.56 7.53
CA GLU A 63 6.22 -11.28 7.01
C GLU A 63 6.45 -10.22 8.12
N LEU A 64 5.79 -10.37 9.27
CA LEU A 64 6.01 -9.53 10.45
C LEU A 64 7.25 -9.95 11.24
N ASN A 65 7.55 -11.25 11.26
CA ASN A 65 8.65 -11.84 12.04
C ASN A 65 10.02 -11.76 11.34
N LYS A 66 10.09 -11.29 10.09
CA LYS A 66 11.36 -11.09 9.35
C LYS A 66 12.08 -9.77 9.67
N LYS A 67 11.80 -9.16 10.83
CA LYS A 67 12.43 -7.92 11.27
C LYS A 67 13.69 -8.17 12.10
#